data_AF-A0A933MHK4-F1
#
_entry.id   AF-A0A933MHK4-F1
#
_cell.length_a   1.000
_cell.length_b   1.000
_cell.length_c   1.000
_cell.angle_alpha   90.00
_cell.angle_beta   90.00
_cell.angle_gamma   90.00
#
_symmetry.space_group_name_H-M   'P 1'
#
loop_
_entity.id
_entity.type
_entity.pdbx_description
1 polymer ?
#
loop_
_entity_poly.entity_id
_entity_poly.type
_entity_poly.pdbx_seq_one_letter_code
_entity_poly.pdbx_strand_id
1 'polypeptide(L)'
;MLLWQSGESTPDTAFAYARDSALIDVQALTDHNNYTDYSISSNEYQNLRLTADTFSTPGQFLALAGQEVGRWSSNGFGHINIFDAPKLLSYNYGDLLETYKLISALDRPAMFNHPTPGSYDCPNFNNLRYYADYSQTRDLLEVMNNDYVYEKAYLLALNNGWQVGASANQDNHDRTWETGQILSAEYR
;
A
#
# COMPACT_ATOMS: atom_id res chain seq x y z
N MET A 1 3.22 -3.55 -3.56
CA MET A 1 3.74 -4.90 -3.88
C MET A 1 4.36 -5.48 -2.61
N LEU A 2 4.15 -6.76 -2.32
CA LEU A 2 4.60 -7.43 -1.10
C LEU A 2 5.71 -8.44 -1.44
N LEU A 3 6.92 -8.21 -0.95
CA LEU A 3 8.09 -9.07 -1.22
C LEU A 3 8.22 -10.21 -0.22
N TRP A 4 8.10 -9.92 1.08
CA TRP A 4 8.51 -10.84 2.14
C TRP A 4 7.50 -11.95 2.42
N GLN A 5 6.25 -11.80 1.95
CA GLN A 5 5.29 -12.90 2.02
C GLN A 5 5.67 -14.10 1.13
N SER A 6 6.42 -13.84 0.06
CA SER A 6 6.82 -14.89 -0.89
C SER A 6 8.11 -15.60 -0.51
N GLY A 7 9.04 -14.93 0.18
CA GLY A 7 10.42 -15.41 0.36
C GLY A 7 11.20 -15.57 -0.97
N GLU A 8 10.65 -15.10 -2.08
CA GLU A 8 11.12 -15.42 -3.42
C GLU A 8 11.90 -14.30 -4.11
N SER A 9 12.06 -13.12 -3.49
CA SER A 9 12.81 -11.99 -4.07
C SER A 9 13.32 -10.98 -3.04
N THR A 10 14.29 -10.16 -3.45
CA THR A 10 14.90 -9.10 -2.62
C THR A 10 14.55 -7.72 -3.18
N PRO A 11 14.54 -6.65 -2.35
CA PRO A 11 14.21 -5.29 -2.80
C PRO A 11 14.99 -4.79 -4.02
N ASP A 12 16.28 -5.10 -4.11
CA ASP A 12 17.15 -4.71 -5.22
C ASP A 12 16.74 -5.37 -6.53
N THR A 13 16.39 -6.67 -6.49
CA THR A 13 15.91 -7.36 -7.69
C THR A 13 14.57 -6.76 -8.12
N ALA A 14 13.62 -6.57 -7.20
CA ALA A 14 12.31 -5.96 -7.44
C ALA A 14 12.40 -4.63 -8.17
N PHE A 15 13.17 -3.69 -7.62
CA PHE A 15 13.35 -2.38 -8.21
C PHE A 15 14.11 -2.42 -9.54
N ALA A 16 15.12 -3.29 -9.68
CA ALA A 16 15.85 -3.43 -10.93
C ALA A 16 14.93 -3.85 -12.08
N TYR A 17 14.11 -4.86 -11.88
CA TYR A 17 13.18 -5.31 -12.92
C TYR A 17 12.10 -4.27 -13.20
N ALA A 18 11.54 -3.63 -12.17
CA ALA A 18 10.57 -2.55 -12.37
C ALA A 18 11.11 -1.46 -13.30
N ARG A 19 12.33 -1.00 -13.03
CA ARG A 19 13.00 0.03 -13.83
C ARG A 19 13.43 -0.49 -15.20
N ASP A 20 14.11 -1.64 -15.25
CA ASP A 20 14.87 -2.08 -16.43
C ASP A 20 14.08 -2.99 -17.37
N SER A 21 13.05 -3.69 -16.85
CA SER A 21 12.28 -4.70 -17.58
C SER A 21 10.82 -4.30 -17.77
N ALA A 22 10.13 -3.91 -16.69
CA ALA A 22 8.74 -3.48 -16.74
C ALA A 22 8.58 -2.03 -17.23
N LEU A 23 9.66 -1.24 -17.16
CA LEU A 23 9.71 0.16 -17.58
C LEU A 23 8.66 1.03 -16.86
N ILE A 24 8.46 0.79 -15.56
CA ILE A 24 7.59 1.62 -14.72
C ILE A 24 8.39 2.75 -14.06
N ASP A 25 7.78 3.93 -13.94
CA ASP A 25 8.44 5.12 -13.41
C ASP A 25 8.49 5.16 -11.88
N VAL A 26 7.54 4.50 -11.20
CA VAL A 26 7.39 4.51 -9.75
C VAL A 26 7.04 3.11 -9.26
N GLN A 27 7.78 2.60 -8.28
CA GLN A 27 7.44 1.35 -7.59
C GLN A 27 7.51 1.52 -6.08
N ALA A 28 6.47 1.04 -5.39
CA ALA A 28 6.45 0.93 -3.94
C ALA A 28 6.40 -0.54 -3.49
N LEU A 29 7.32 -0.90 -2.59
CA LEU A 29 7.31 -2.17 -1.87
C LEU A 29 6.71 -1.92 -0.50
N THR A 30 5.67 -2.66 -0.13
CA THR A 30 4.75 -2.29 0.94
C THR A 30 4.54 -3.40 1.94
N ASP A 31 5.59 -4.14 2.31
CA ASP A 31 5.47 -5.35 3.13
C ASP A 31 4.64 -5.18 4.40
N HIS A 32 3.93 -6.25 4.75
CA HIS A 32 3.12 -6.31 5.96
C HIS A 32 3.96 -6.09 7.21
N ASN A 33 3.42 -5.34 8.17
CA ASN A 33 4.06 -5.09 9.47
C ASN A 33 3.36 -5.76 10.67
N ASN A 34 2.40 -6.65 10.41
CA ASN A 34 1.34 -7.06 11.34
C ASN A 34 1.14 -8.57 11.56
N TYR A 35 1.88 -9.44 10.87
CA TYR A 35 1.74 -10.90 10.93
C TYR A 35 3.02 -11.62 11.39
N THR A 36 2.96 -12.47 12.42
CA THR A 36 4.16 -12.94 13.15
C THR A 36 5.19 -13.70 12.30
N ASP A 37 4.74 -14.35 11.23
CA ASP A 37 5.61 -15.23 10.43
C ASP A 37 5.94 -14.62 9.05
N TYR A 38 5.23 -13.56 8.64
CA TYR A 38 5.35 -12.94 7.32
C TYR A 38 5.48 -11.40 7.37
N SER A 39 5.78 -10.85 8.56
CA SER A 39 6.06 -9.41 8.69
C SER A 39 7.49 -9.10 8.34
N ILE A 40 7.68 -7.97 7.68
CA ILE A 40 8.98 -7.34 7.61
C ILE A 40 9.45 -6.97 9.02
N SER A 41 10.71 -7.27 9.33
CA SER A 41 11.37 -6.82 10.56
C SER A 41 11.85 -5.38 10.42
N SER A 42 12.13 -4.71 11.55
CA SER A 42 12.68 -3.35 11.53
C SER A 42 13.99 -3.24 10.74
N ASN A 43 14.84 -4.28 10.78
CA ASN A 43 16.09 -4.32 10.03
C ASN A 43 15.86 -4.46 8.52
N GLU A 44 14.91 -5.31 8.13
CA GLU A 44 14.54 -5.50 6.72
C GLU A 44 13.88 -4.24 6.16
N TYR A 45 13.01 -3.57 6.93
CA TYR A 45 12.42 -2.30 6.51
C TYR A 45 13.49 -1.22 6.33
N GLN A 46 14.47 -1.16 7.25
CA GLN A 46 15.61 -0.25 7.09
C GLN A 46 16.44 -0.58 5.85
N ASN A 47 16.65 -1.86 5.54
CA ASN A 47 17.33 -2.28 4.32
C ASN A 47 16.53 -1.92 3.06
N LEU A 48 15.21 -2.11 3.09
CA LEU A 48 14.30 -1.71 2.01
C LEU A 48 14.41 -0.21 1.75
N ARG A 49 14.42 0.63 2.80
CA ARG A 49 14.62 2.09 2.66
C ARG A 49 15.94 2.43 1.99
N LEU A 50 17.05 1.88 2.48
CA LEU A 50 18.38 2.12 1.89
C LEU A 50 18.47 1.67 0.43
N THR A 51 17.81 0.56 0.11
CA THR A 51 17.76 0.04 -1.27
C THR A 51 16.92 0.96 -2.15
N ALA A 52 15.75 1.40 -1.69
CA ALA A 52 14.89 2.34 -2.41
C ALA A 52 15.61 3.68 -2.68
N ASP A 53 16.33 4.21 -1.69
CA ASP A 53 17.15 5.43 -1.86
C ASP A 53 18.24 5.24 -2.92
N THR A 54 18.85 4.05 -2.99
CA THR A 54 19.92 3.73 -3.95
C THR A 54 19.39 3.55 -5.38
N PHE A 55 18.19 2.99 -5.54
CA PHE A 55 17.59 2.75 -6.85
C PHE A 55 16.89 3.97 -7.43
N SER A 56 16.42 4.89 -6.56
CA SER A 56 15.76 6.11 -7.00
C SER A 56 16.72 7.01 -7.78
N THR A 57 16.31 7.39 -8.98
CA THR A 57 17.03 8.32 -9.85
C THR A 57 16.12 9.48 -10.21
N PRO A 58 16.40 10.71 -9.75
CA PRO A 58 15.53 11.87 -9.99
C PRO A 58 15.19 12.06 -11.46
N GLY A 59 13.89 12.16 -11.76
CA GLY A 59 13.37 12.33 -13.12
C GLY A 59 13.44 11.07 -13.99
N GLN A 60 13.79 9.90 -13.43
CA GLN A 60 13.87 8.63 -14.17
C GLN A 60 13.13 7.49 -13.48
N PHE A 61 13.35 7.28 -12.19
CA PHE A 61 12.73 6.18 -11.45
C PHE A 61 12.61 6.54 -9.96
N LEU A 62 11.44 6.29 -9.37
CA LEU A 62 11.20 6.48 -7.95
C LEU A 62 10.90 5.13 -7.30
N ALA A 63 11.84 4.66 -6.47
CA ALA A 63 11.64 3.52 -5.60
C ALA A 63 11.16 4.02 -4.23
N LEU A 64 10.09 3.41 -3.70
CA LEU A 64 9.51 3.75 -2.42
C LEU A 64 9.51 2.55 -1.48
N ALA A 65 10.01 2.78 -0.28
CA ALA A 65 9.85 1.88 0.85
C ALA A 65 8.55 2.22 1.59
N GLY A 66 7.59 1.31 1.57
CA GLY A 66 6.34 1.43 2.29
C GLY A 66 6.08 0.23 3.19
N GLN A 67 5.02 0.30 3.96
CA GLN A 67 4.56 -0.78 4.82
C GLN A 67 3.04 -0.86 4.79
N GLU A 68 2.52 -2.07 4.77
CA GLU A 68 1.09 -2.33 4.81
C GLU A 68 0.66 -2.60 6.25
N VAL A 69 -0.20 -1.71 6.75
CA VAL A 69 -0.66 -1.72 8.14
C VAL A 69 -2.13 -2.05 8.21
N GLY A 70 -2.56 -2.61 9.35
CA GLY A 70 -3.96 -2.90 9.62
C GLY A 70 -4.23 -4.38 9.77
N ARG A 71 -5.45 -4.83 9.53
CA ARG A 71 -5.79 -6.25 9.53
C ARG A 71 -7.07 -6.46 8.75
N TRP A 72 -7.04 -7.38 7.79
CA TRP A 72 -8.23 -7.88 7.12
C TRP A 72 -8.94 -8.93 7.98
N SER A 73 -9.77 -8.48 8.92
CA SER A 73 -10.61 -9.35 9.75
C SER A 73 -11.79 -8.58 10.32
N SER A 74 -12.79 -9.29 10.85
CA SER A 74 -13.98 -8.70 11.48
C SER A 74 -13.64 -7.78 12.67
N ASN A 75 -12.49 -8.01 13.32
CA ASN A 75 -11.96 -7.18 14.40
C ASN A 75 -10.85 -6.21 13.95
N GLY A 76 -10.60 -6.10 12.64
CA GLY A 76 -9.63 -5.17 12.06
C GLY A 76 -10.33 -3.97 11.42
N PHE A 77 -9.60 -3.21 10.61
CA PHE A 77 -10.16 -2.09 9.85
C PHE A 77 -9.91 -2.17 8.34
N GLY A 78 -9.18 -3.19 7.87
CA GLY A 78 -8.70 -3.25 6.49
C GLY A 78 -7.20 -3.00 6.44
N HIS A 79 -6.67 -2.74 5.26
CA HIS A 79 -5.25 -2.47 5.05
C HIS A 79 -4.98 -1.07 4.51
N ILE A 80 -3.92 -0.45 5.00
CA ILE A 80 -3.46 0.87 4.58
C ILE A 80 -1.98 0.78 4.28
N ASN A 81 -1.59 1.19 3.07
CA ASN A 81 -0.18 1.44 2.78
C ASN A 81 0.23 2.81 3.33
N ILE A 82 1.40 2.85 3.97
CA ILE A 82 2.08 4.07 4.40
C ILE A 82 3.44 4.09 3.69
N PHE A 83 3.69 5.12 2.90
CA PHE A 83 4.90 5.24 2.07
C PHE A 83 5.96 6.11 2.74
N ASP A 84 7.23 5.76 2.58
CA ASP A 84 8.40 6.52 3.06
C ASP A 84 8.34 6.90 4.56
N ALA A 85 7.80 6.02 5.39
CA ALA A 85 7.92 6.17 6.83
C ALA A 85 9.40 6.01 7.26
N PRO A 86 9.88 6.79 8.24
CA PRO A 86 11.31 6.77 8.61
C PRO A 86 11.76 5.46 9.28
N LYS A 87 10.81 4.64 9.74
CA LYS A 87 11.04 3.35 10.39
C LYS A 87 9.81 2.46 10.26
N LEU A 88 10.00 1.17 10.54
CA LEU A 88 8.88 0.26 10.70
C LEU A 88 8.03 0.72 11.88
N LEU A 89 6.73 0.85 11.67
CA LEU A 89 5.82 1.35 12.69
C LEU A 89 5.53 0.23 13.68
N SER A 90 5.47 0.60 14.96
CA SER A 90 5.08 -0.33 16.00
C SER A 90 3.65 -0.79 15.76
N TYR A 91 3.45 -2.10 15.75
CA TYR A 91 2.16 -2.73 15.53
C TYR A 91 1.12 -2.25 16.54
N ASN A 92 -0.01 -1.70 16.07
CA ASN A 92 -1.13 -1.33 16.93
C ASN A 92 -2.52 -1.68 16.34
N TYR A 93 -2.81 -2.98 16.36
CA TYR A 93 -4.08 -3.64 16.77
C TYR A 93 -5.45 -3.22 16.19
N GLY A 94 -5.55 -2.78 14.94
CA GLY A 94 -6.88 -2.66 14.33
C GLY A 94 -7.73 -1.51 14.88
N ASP A 95 -7.11 -0.55 15.60
CA ASP A 95 -7.71 0.74 15.87
C ASP A 95 -7.45 1.68 14.69
N LEU A 96 -8.51 1.93 13.93
CA LEU A 96 -8.49 2.79 12.76
C LEU A 96 -8.10 4.23 13.12
N LEU A 97 -8.61 4.75 14.24
CA LEU A 97 -8.41 6.16 14.61
C LEU A 97 -7.01 6.39 15.16
N GLU A 98 -6.46 5.47 15.93
CA GLU A 98 -5.06 5.54 16.33
C GLU A 98 -4.12 5.42 15.12
N THR A 99 -4.47 4.58 14.14
CA THR A 99 -3.73 4.49 12.88
C THR A 99 -3.79 5.81 12.10
N TYR A 100 -4.96 6.48 12.05
CA TYR A 100 -5.09 7.79 11.42
C TYR A 100 -4.28 8.88 12.13
N LYS A 101 -4.31 8.91 13.47
CA LYS A 101 -3.47 9.83 14.27
C LYS A 101 -1.99 9.63 13.98
N LEU A 102 -1.55 8.37 13.92
CA LEU A 102 -0.17 8.03 13.63
C LEU A 102 0.24 8.51 12.23
N ILE A 103 -0.60 8.30 11.21
CA ILE A 103 -0.31 8.76 9.85
C ILE A 103 -0.27 10.29 9.78
N SER A 104 -1.21 10.97 10.46
CA SER A 104 -1.20 12.45 10.58
C SER A 104 0.13 12.96 11.15
N ALA A 105 0.65 12.28 12.17
CA ALA A 105 1.87 12.68 12.84
C ALA A 105 3.15 12.38 12.03
N LEU A 106 3.10 11.39 11.15
CA LEU A 106 4.23 11.04 10.27
C LEU A 106 4.40 12.03 9.12
N ASP A 107 3.31 12.65 8.66
CA ASP A 107 3.26 13.52 7.48
C ASP A 107 3.84 12.80 6.24
N ARG A 108 3.28 11.62 5.95
CA ARG A 108 3.71 10.74 4.87
C ARG A 108 2.55 10.25 4.04
N PRO A 109 2.74 10.02 2.73
CA PRO A 109 1.66 9.58 1.87
C PRO A 109 1.07 8.25 2.35
N ALA A 110 -0.26 8.14 2.33
CA ALA A 110 -0.95 6.92 2.70
C ALA A 110 -2.14 6.61 1.79
N MET A 111 -2.44 5.31 1.66
CA MET A 111 -3.43 4.79 0.73
C MET A 111 -4.38 3.81 1.42
N PHE A 112 -5.66 3.87 1.08
CA PHE A 112 -6.60 2.78 1.39
C PHE A 112 -6.42 1.64 0.39
N ASN A 113 -6.09 0.44 0.88
CA ASN A 113 -5.93 -0.74 0.03
C ASN A 113 -7.26 -1.49 -0.09
N HIS A 114 -7.54 -1.96 -1.31
CA HIS A 114 -8.62 -2.87 -1.72
C HIS A 114 -9.91 -2.76 -0.87
N PRO A 115 -10.54 -1.57 -0.78
CA PRO A 115 -11.65 -1.34 0.13
C PRO A 115 -12.92 -2.10 -0.29
N THR A 116 -13.44 -2.99 0.57
CA THR A 116 -14.66 -3.78 0.32
C THR A 116 -15.84 -3.33 1.20
N PRO A 117 -16.50 -2.19 0.91
CA PRO A 117 -17.60 -1.70 1.72
C PRO A 117 -18.76 -2.69 1.76
N GLY A 118 -19.30 -2.94 2.96
CA GLY A 118 -20.36 -3.92 3.18
C GLY A 118 -19.88 -5.38 3.32
N SER A 119 -18.56 -5.62 3.29
CA SER A 119 -18.02 -6.95 3.63
C SER A 119 -18.27 -7.30 5.09
N TYR A 120 -18.67 -8.55 5.36
CA TYR A 120 -18.76 -9.08 6.72
C TYR A 120 -17.38 -9.48 7.27
N ASP A 121 -16.40 -9.64 6.40
CA ASP A 121 -15.06 -10.12 6.75
C ASP A 121 -14.17 -9.01 7.30
N CYS A 122 -14.52 -7.74 7.05
CA CYS A 122 -13.79 -6.58 7.52
C CYS A 122 -14.70 -5.34 7.62
N PRO A 123 -14.62 -4.55 8.71
CA PRO A 123 -15.32 -3.27 8.84
C PRO A 123 -15.01 -2.22 7.76
N ASN A 124 -14.02 -2.45 6.90
CA ASN A 124 -13.66 -1.63 5.75
C ASN A 124 -13.54 -0.13 6.09
N PHE A 125 -12.60 0.19 6.99
CA PHE A 125 -12.34 1.54 7.47
C PHE A 125 -13.60 2.20 8.05
N ASN A 126 -14.40 1.40 8.78
CA ASN A 126 -15.73 1.79 9.25
C ASN A 126 -16.64 2.27 8.09
N ASN A 127 -16.73 1.43 7.05
CA ASN A 127 -17.39 1.73 5.79
C ASN A 127 -16.94 3.05 5.15
N LEU A 128 -15.63 3.29 5.14
CA LEU A 128 -15.00 4.52 4.64
C LEU A 128 -15.57 5.80 5.25
N ARG A 129 -16.02 5.74 6.52
CA ARG A 129 -16.52 6.92 7.22
C ARG A 129 -15.49 8.04 7.17
N TYR A 130 -15.95 9.24 6.83
CA TYR A 130 -15.10 10.42 6.84
C TYR A 130 -14.92 10.96 8.25
N TYR A 131 -13.68 11.35 8.56
CA TYR A 131 -13.29 11.96 9.82
C TYR A 131 -12.53 13.25 9.52
N ALA A 132 -13.16 14.40 9.78
CA ALA A 132 -12.62 15.71 9.40
C ALA A 132 -11.23 15.99 9.98
N ASP A 133 -10.98 15.57 11.22
CA ASP A 133 -9.69 15.72 11.92
C ASP A 133 -8.55 14.94 11.24
N TYR A 134 -8.87 13.97 10.40
CA TYR A 134 -7.92 13.10 9.68
C TYR A 134 -8.02 13.24 8.17
N SER A 135 -8.65 14.32 7.68
CA SER A 135 -8.89 14.56 6.26
C SER A 135 -7.62 14.58 5.39
N GLN A 136 -6.49 15.01 5.97
CA GLN A 136 -5.19 15.06 5.29
C GLN A 136 -4.36 13.79 5.46
N THR A 137 -4.89 12.76 6.11
CA THR A 137 -4.11 11.53 6.37
C THR A 137 -4.10 10.56 5.20
N ARG A 138 -4.82 10.85 4.11
CA ARG A 138 -5.01 9.92 3.00
C ARG A 138 -4.89 10.66 1.69
N ASP A 139 -4.01 10.14 0.85
CA ASP A 139 -3.70 10.73 -0.45
C ASP A 139 -4.30 9.89 -1.57
N LEU A 140 -4.41 8.57 -1.36
CA LEU A 140 -4.80 7.62 -2.39
C LEU A 140 -5.84 6.61 -1.89
N LEU A 141 -6.59 6.04 -2.82
CA LEU A 141 -7.45 4.88 -2.62
C LEU A 141 -7.36 3.96 -3.84
N GLU A 142 -7.23 2.66 -3.60
CA GLU A 142 -7.23 1.66 -4.66
C GLU A 142 -8.61 1.56 -5.31
N VAL A 143 -8.67 1.95 -6.58
CA VAL A 143 -9.82 1.74 -7.47
C VAL A 143 -9.70 0.40 -8.20
N MET A 144 -8.48 -0.15 -8.27
CA MET A 144 -8.21 -1.48 -8.81
C MET A 144 -7.10 -2.15 -8.00
N ASN A 145 -7.28 -3.42 -7.70
CA ASN A 145 -6.25 -4.27 -7.11
C ASN A 145 -6.28 -5.64 -7.83
N ASN A 146 -5.18 -6.01 -8.48
CA ASN A 146 -5.19 -7.09 -9.49
C ASN A 146 -6.34 -6.87 -10.50
N ASP A 147 -7.13 -7.91 -10.78
CA ASP A 147 -8.30 -7.84 -11.66
C ASP A 147 -9.58 -7.33 -10.95
N TYR A 148 -9.52 -6.98 -9.67
CA TYR A 148 -10.68 -6.54 -8.90
C TYR A 148 -10.84 -5.01 -8.95
N VAL A 149 -12.05 -4.57 -9.26
CA VAL A 149 -12.41 -3.14 -9.36
C VAL A 149 -13.20 -2.69 -8.15
N TYR A 150 -12.75 -1.61 -7.52
CA TYR A 150 -13.28 -0.98 -6.31
C TYR A 150 -13.87 0.42 -6.57
N GLU A 151 -14.27 0.72 -7.81
CA GLU A 151 -14.86 2.01 -8.20
C GLU A 151 -16.00 2.46 -7.28
N LYS A 152 -16.88 1.54 -6.86
CA LYS A 152 -17.97 1.86 -5.93
C LYS A 152 -17.46 2.34 -4.56
N ALA A 153 -16.35 1.78 -4.08
CA ALA A 153 -15.73 2.20 -2.84
C ALA A 153 -15.05 3.57 -2.98
N TYR A 154 -14.43 3.83 -4.14
CA TYR A 154 -13.89 5.15 -4.45
C TYR A 154 -14.97 6.23 -4.47
N LEU A 155 -16.07 6.00 -5.19
CA LEU A 155 -17.22 6.91 -5.20
C LEU A 155 -17.82 7.09 -3.80
N LEU A 156 -17.91 6.02 -2.99
CA LEU A 156 -18.34 6.11 -1.60
C LEU A 156 -17.40 6.99 -0.76
N ALA A 157 -16.09 6.85 -0.90
CA ALA A 157 -15.12 7.66 -0.18
C ALA A 157 -15.28 9.15 -0.53
N LEU A 158 -15.37 9.47 -1.83
CA LEU A 158 -15.60 10.85 -2.29
C LEU A 158 -16.93 11.40 -1.77
N ASN A 159 -18.01 10.61 -1.82
CA ASN A 159 -19.33 11.00 -1.30
C ASN A 159 -19.33 11.23 0.22
N ASN A 160 -18.53 10.46 0.96
CA ASN A 160 -18.37 10.64 2.40
C ASN A 160 -17.54 11.90 2.74
N GLY A 161 -16.76 12.43 1.80
CA GLY A 161 -15.99 13.66 1.95
C GLY A 161 -14.46 13.49 1.89
N TRP A 162 -13.96 12.27 1.64
CA TRP A 162 -12.53 12.06 1.44
C TRP A 162 -12.03 12.72 0.16
N GLN A 163 -10.81 13.26 0.20
CA GLN A 163 -10.13 13.89 -0.94
C GLN A 163 -8.92 13.03 -1.34
N VAL A 164 -9.21 11.87 -1.94
CA VAL A 164 -8.20 10.88 -2.31
C VAL A 164 -8.07 10.77 -3.83
N GLY A 165 -6.86 10.58 -4.31
CA GLY A 165 -6.58 10.18 -5.69
C GLY A 165 -6.89 8.71 -5.92
N ALA A 166 -7.14 8.36 -7.18
CA ALA A 166 -7.30 6.97 -7.59
C ALA A 166 -5.93 6.28 -7.80
N SER A 167 -5.78 5.07 -7.30
CA SER A 167 -4.64 4.18 -7.61
C SER A 167 -5.11 2.83 -8.14
N ALA A 168 -4.24 2.17 -8.90
CA ALA A 168 -4.41 0.81 -9.37
C ALA A 168 -3.12 0.05 -9.09
N ASN A 169 -3.17 -1.00 -8.28
CA ASN A 169 -1.96 -1.70 -7.83
C ASN A 169 -2.09 -3.21 -7.99
N GLN A 170 -0.96 -3.88 -8.18
CA GLN A 170 -0.95 -5.32 -8.40
C GLN A 170 -1.14 -6.12 -7.11
N ASP A 171 -0.82 -5.55 -5.93
CA ASP A 171 -0.79 -6.32 -4.67
C ASP A 171 -0.08 -7.67 -4.83
N ASN A 172 1.05 -7.59 -5.52
CA ASN A 172 1.73 -8.74 -6.03
C ASN A 172 2.46 -9.46 -4.90
N HIS A 173 2.31 -10.78 -4.88
CA HIS A 173 2.96 -11.70 -3.94
C HIS A 173 3.83 -12.74 -4.68
N ASP A 174 3.89 -12.69 -6.01
CA ASP A 174 4.58 -13.68 -6.84
C ASP A 174 5.70 -13.03 -7.69
N ARG A 175 6.53 -13.83 -8.37
CA ARG A 175 7.57 -13.35 -9.30
C ARG A 175 7.04 -12.72 -10.61
N THR A 176 5.73 -12.58 -10.78
CA THR A 176 5.08 -12.05 -12.00
C THR A 176 4.98 -10.52 -11.97
N TRP A 177 6.12 -9.86 -11.71
CA TRP A 177 6.16 -8.42 -11.45
C TRP A 177 5.68 -7.65 -12.67
N GLU A 178 4.64 -6.83 -12.52
CA GLU A 178 4.01 -5.95 -13.53
C GLU A 178 3.52 -6.64 -14.83
N THR A 179 3.92 -7.89 -15.05
CA THR A 179 3.54 -8.79 -16.15
C THR A 179 2.42 -9.74 -15.73
N GLY A 180 2.15 -9.81 -14.43
CA GLY A 180 1.18 -10.72 -13.84
C GLY A 180 -0.26 -10.37 -14.16
N GLN A 181 -0.69 -9.10 -14.05
CA GLN A 181 -2.12 -8.79 -14.27
C GLN A 181 -2.56 -7.30 -14.37
N ILE A 182 -1.67 -6.31 -14.57
CA ILE A 182 -2.12 -4.91 -14.83
C ILE A 182 -1.82 -4.40 -16.24
N LEU A 183 -0.93 -5.06 -16.99
CA LEU A 183 -0.52 -4.60 -18.33
C LEU A 183 -1.12 -5.38 -19.52
N SER A 184 -2.18 -6.16 -19.32
CA SER A 184 -2.87 -6.84 -20.44
C SER A 184 -3.84 -5.94 -21.22
N ALA A 185 -3.96 -4.65 -20.87
CA ALA A 185 -4.69 -3.69 -21.69
C ALA A 185 -3.84 -3.30 -22.91
N GLU A 186 -3.97 -4.09 -23.98
CA GLU A 186 -3.59 -3.71 -25.33
C GLU A 186 -4.24 -2.36 -25.70
N TYR A 187 -3.48 -1.27 -25.59
CA TYR A 187 -3.65 -0.09 -26.44
C TYR A 187 -2.26 0.48 -26.73
N ARG A 188 -1.66 -0.01 -27.81
CA ARG A 188 -0.64 0.71 -28.60
C ARG A 188 -1.32 1.38 -29.78
#